data_AF-A0A4Q3CMV9-F1
#
_entry.id   AF-A0A4Q3CMV9-F1
#
_cell.length_a   1.000
_cell.length_b   1.000
_cell.length_c   1.000
_cell.angle_alpha   90.00
_cell.angle_beta   90.00
_cell.angle_gamma   90.00
#
_symmetry.space_group_name_H-M   'P 1'
#
loop_
_entity.id
_entity.type
_entity.pdbx_description
1 polymer ?
#
loop_
_entity_poly.entity_id
_entity_poly.type
_entity_poly.pdbx_seq_one_letter_code
_entity_poly.pdbx_strand_id
1 'polypeptide(L)'
;MISNSMTVIKAMAAEGNPNSISDAGVAALCARTAVIGAFMNVRINASGCDDKDFVVEIIAKGDELERQAIALEVEIIALVNSKIDGEG
;
A
#
# COMPACT_ATOMS: atom_id res chain seq x y z
N MET A 1 1.49 4.16 -9.55
CA MET A 1 2.23 4.92 -8.51
C MET A 1 2.37 4.09 -7.23
N ILE A 2 1.28 3.57 -6.64
CA ILE A 2 1.35 2.54 -5.57
C ILE A 2 2.04 1.27 -6.02
N SER A 3 1.71 0.82 -7.25
CA SER A 3 2.28 -0.37 -7.85
C SER A 3 3.81 -0.38 -7.82
N ASN A 4 4.47 0.74 -8.12
CA ASN A 4 5.93 0.73 -8.21
C ASN A 4 6.61 0.57 -6.85
N SER A 5 6.18 1.32 -5.83
CA SER A 5 6.76 1.21 -4.48
C SER A 5 6.46 -0.15 -3.85
N MET A 6 5.21 -0.61 -3.89
CA MET A 6 4.83 -1.90 -3.30
C MET A 6 5.49 -3.08 -4.03
N THR A 7 5.66 -3.03 -5.36
CA THR A 7 6.40 -4.06 -6.10
C THR A 7 7.87 -4.12 -5.68
N VAL A 8 8.54 -2.98 -5.52
CA VAL A 8 9.93 -2.95 -5.05
C VAL A 8 10.03 -3.48 -3.62
N ILE A 9 9.13 -3.07 -2.73
CA ILE A 9 9.11 -3.56 -1.34
C ILE A 9 8.87 -5.08 -1.29
N LYS A 10 7.97 -5.61 -2.14
CA LYS A 10 7.74 -7.05 -2.23
C LYS A 10 8.97 -7.81 -2.73
N ALA A 11 9.67 -7.28 -3.73
CA ALA A 11 10.94 -7.85 -4.19
C ALA A 11 12.01 -7.82 -3.08
N MET A 12 12.09 -6.73 -2.30
CA MET A 12 12.97 -6.65 -1.13
C MET A 12 12.62 -7.72 -0.08
N ALA A 13 11.33 -7.99 0.15
CA ALA A 13 10.93 -9.04 1.09
C ALA A 13 11.22 -10.46 0.58
N ALA A 14 11.09 -10.70 -0.73
CA ALA A 14 11.26 -12.02 -1.32
C ALA A 14 12.73 -12.40 -1.56
N GLU A 15 13.52 -11.45 -2.06
CA GLU A 15 14.87 -11.71 -2.61
C GLU A 15 15.95 -10.79 -2.02
N GLY A 16 15.56 -9.83 -1.16
CA GLY A 16 16.49 -8.86 -0.58
C GLY A 16 17.40 -9.44 0.50
N ASN A 17 18.17 -8.54 1.11
CA ASN A 17 19.05 -8.88 2.22
C ASN A 17 18.24 -9.40 3.42
N PRO A 18 18.44 -10.66 3.88
CA PRO A 18 17.71 -11.22 5.01
C PRO A 18 17.86 -10.40 6.29
N ASN A 19 19.01 -9.75 6.49
CA ASN A 19 19.28 -8.90 7.66
C ASN A 19 18.45 -7.61 7.68
N SER A 20 17.83 -7.23 6.55
CA SER A 20 16.97 -6.04 6.40
C SER A 20 15.51 -6.40 6.11
N ILE A 21 15.09 -7.64 6.39
CA ILE A 21 13.72 -8.09 6.09
C ILE A 21 12.65 -7.28 6.84
N SER A 22 12.96 -6.83 8.06
CA SER A 22 12.10 -5.93 8.83
C SER A 22 11.89 -4.58 8.15
N ASP A 23 12.88 -4.07 7.41
CA ASP A 23 12.80 -2.79 6.71
C ASP A 23 11.77 -2.86 5.58
N ALA A 24 11.67 -4.02 4.91
CA ALA A 24 10.63 -4.27 3.91
C ALA A 24 9.23 -4.27 4.55
N GLY A 25 9.08 -4.85 5.74
CA GLY A 25 7.83 -4.81 6.50
C GLY A 25 7.42 -3.39 6.90
N VAL A 26 8.37 -2.61 7.44
CA VAL A 26 8.14 -1.19 7.75
C VAL A 26 7.76 -0.40 6.50
N ALA A 27 8.47 -0.60 5.39
CA ALA A 27 8.18 0.09 4.14
C ALA A 27 6.76 -0.22 3.62
N ALA A 28 6.30 -1.48 3.69
CA ALA A 28 4.95 -1.87 3.28
C ALA A 28 3.88 -1.17 4.14
N LEU A 29 4.06 -1.16 5.45
CA LEU A 29 3.14 -0.48 6.39
C LEU A 29 3.08 1.03 6.13
N CYS A 30 4.23 1.67 5.92
CA CYS A 30 4.31 3.08 5.57
C CYS A 30 3.63 3.38 4.23
N ALA A 31 3.90 2.58 3.20
CA ALA A 31 3.30 2.75 1.89
C ALA A 31 1.77 2.61 1.94
N ARG A 32 1.24 1.60 2.62
CA ARG A 32 -0.21 1.43 2.86
C ARG A 32 -0.81 2.66 3.54
N THR A 33 -0.18 3.10 4.63
CA THR A 33 -0.68 4.24 5.43
C THR A 33 -0.68 5.53 4.62
N ALA A 34 0.35 5.77 3.81
CA ALA A 34 0.43 6.93 2.94
C ALA A 34 -0.72 6.97 1.92
N VAL A 35 -1.10 5.81 1.37
CA VAL A 35 -2.22 5.70 0.42
C VAL A 35 -3.55 6.02 1.09
N ILE A 36 -3.82 5.41 2.25
CA ILE A 36 -5.04 5.66 3.02
C ILE A 36 -5.14 7.14 3.40
N GLY A 37 -4.05 7.73 3.91
CA GLY A 37 -4.02 9.14 4.27
C GLY A 37 -4.23 10.07 3.08
N ALA A 38 -3.61 9.78 1.92
CA ALA A 38 -3.85 10.52 0.70
C ALA A 38 -5.32 10.43 0.24
N PHE A 39 -5.92 9.24 0.34
CA PHE A 39 -7.32 9.05 -0.05
C PHE A 39 -8.29 9.76 0.90
N MET A 40 -8.01 9.80 2.21
CA MET A 40 -8.78 10.62 3.17
C MET A 40 -8.82 12.10 2.75
N ASN A 41 -7.67 12.66 2.34
CA ASN A 41 -7.60 14.03 1.84
C ASN A 41 -8.42 14.23 0.56
N VAL A 42 -8.38 13.27 -0.37
CA VAL A 42 -9.21 13.28 -1.58
C VAL A 42 -10.69 13.29 -1.23
N ARG A 43 -11.13 12.43 -0.30
CA ARG A 43 -12.55 12.36 0.12
C ARG A 43 -13.04 13.67 0.72
N ILE A 44 -12.22 14.33 1.55
CA ILE A 44 -12.54 15.63 2.14
C ILE A 44 -12.73 16.67 1.03
N ASN A 45 -11.78 16.79 0.12
CA ASN A 45 -11.83 17.79 -0.95
C ASN A 45 -12.96 17.50 -1.96
N ALA A 46 -13.22 16.22 -2.26
CA ALA A 46 -14.28 15.81 -3.18
C ALA A 46 -15.69 16.12 -2.64
N SER A 47 -15.88 16.14 -1.31
CA SER A 47 -17.18 16.46 -0.71
C SER A 47 -17.69 17.88 -1.03
N GLY A 48 -16.77 18.81 -1.29
CA GLY A 48 -17.05 20.19 -1.68
C GLY A 48 -17.06 20.45 -3.19
N CYS A 49 -16.92 19.42 -4.03
CA CYS A 49 -16.85 19.57 -5.48
C CYS A 49 -18.23 19.44 -6.14
N ASP A 50 -18.52 20.38 -7.05
CA ASP A 50 -19.79 20.42 -7.79
C ASP A 50 -19.84 19.45 -8.98
N ASP A 51 -18.68 19.10 -9.54
CA ASP A 51 -18.56 18.12 -10.63
C ASP A 51 -18.73 16.69 -10.09
N LYS A 52 -19.97 16.18 -10.18
CA LYS A 52 -20.34 14.88 -9.62
C LYS A 52 -19.72 13.70 -10.38
N ASP A 53 -19.52 13.83 -11.69
CA ASP A 53 -18.91 12.77 -12.48
C ASP A 53 -17.43 12.63 -12.11
N PHE A 54 -16.73 13.76 -11.96
CA PHE A 54 -15.35 13.77 -11.47
C PHE A 54 -15.24 13.20 -10.04
N VAL A 55 -16.17 13.54 -9.15
CA VAL A 55 -16.20 13.01 -7.77
C VAL A 55 -16.37 11.48 -7.79
N VAL A 56 -17.30 10.95 -8.57
CA VAL A 56 -17.50 9.49 -8.66
C VAL A 56 -16.24 8.80 -9.18
N GLU A 57 -15.61 9.34 -10.23
CA GLU A 57 -14.40 8.77 -10.81
C GLU A 57 -13.23 8.75 -9.81
N ILE A 58 -12.96 9.88 -9.16
CA ILE A 58 -11.78 10.00 -8.28
C ILE A 58 -11.94 9.19 -6.99
N ILE A 59 -13.17 9.07 -6.48
CA ILE A 59 -13.48 8.22 -5.33
C ILE A 59 -13.29 6.75 -5.67
N ALA A 60 -13.86 6.29 -6.80
CA ALA A 60 -13.70 4.91 -7.24
C ALA A 60 -12.23 4.53 -7.46
N LYS A 61 -11.44 5.44 -8.03
CA LYS A 61 -9.99 5.26 -8.20
C LYS A 61 -9.26 5.20 -6.86
N GLY A 62 -9.64 6.04 -5.90
CA GLY A 62 -9.06 6.05 -4.56
C GLY A 62 -9.35 4.77 -3.78
N ASP A 63 -10.60 4.29 -3.83
CA ASP A 63 -11.02 3.03 -3.19
C ASP A 63 -10.25 1.83 -3.76
N GLU A 64 -10.05 1.77 -5.08
CA GLU A 64 -9.28 0.71 -5.72
C GLU A 64 -7.81 0.75 -5.29
N LEU A 65 -7.21 1.93 -5.22
CA LEU A 65 -5.83 2.12 -4.77
C LEU A 65 -5.64 1.73 -3.30
N GLU A 66 -6.58 2.09 -2.43
CA GLU A 66 -6.59 1.68 -1.02
C GLU A 66 -6.65 0.15 -0.90
N ARG A 67 -7.59 -0.49 -1.61
CA ARG A 67 -7.76 -1.95 -1.58
C ARG A 67 -6.49 -2.68 -2.04
N GLN A 68 -5.87 -2.23 -3.14
CA GLN A 68 -4.63 -2.79 -3.64
C GLN A 68 -3.48 -2.63 -2.65
N ALA A 69 -3.36 -1.46 -2.00
CA ALA A 69 -2.32 -1.21 -1.01
C ALA A 69 -2.47 -2.11 0.22
N ILE A 70 -3.70 -2.33 0.70
CA ILE A 70 -3.98 -3.24 1.82
C ILE A 70 -3.64 -4.69 1.42
N ALA A 71 -4.09 -5.14 0.25
CA ALA A 71 -3.83 -6.51 -0.21
C ALA A 71 -2.33 -6.79 -0.35
N LEU A 72 -1.58 -5.87 -0.98
CA LEU A 72 -0.13 -6.00 -1.14
C LEU A 72 0.60 -5.94 0.20
N GLU A 73 0.17 -5.10 1.13
CA GLU A 73 0.77 -5.06 2.47
C GLU A 73 0.58 -6.39 3.20
N VAL A 74 -0.62 -6.98 3.17
CA VAL A 74 -0.88 -8.30 3.77
C VAL A 74 0.05 -9.37 3.18
N GLU A 75 0.19 -9.40 1.85
CA GLU A 75 1.10 -10.34 1.19
C GLU A 75 2.56 -10.14 1.62
N ILE A 76 3.02 -8.89 1.68
CA ILE A 76 4.41 -8.58 2.04
C ILE A 76 4.68 -8.91 3.51
N ILE A 77 3.77 -8.59 4.43
CA ILE A 77 3.92 -8.88 5.85
C ILE A 77 3.91 -10.40 6.10
N ALA A 78 3.07 -11.16 5.40
CA ALA A 78 3.11 -12.62 5.48
C ALA A 78 4.48 -13.16 5.07
N LEU A 79 5.06 -12.60 3.99
CA LEU A 79 6.38 -12.97 3.49
C LEU A 79 7.49 -12.60 4.50
N VAL A 80 7.45 -11.40 5.05
CA VAL A 80 8.37 -10.93 6.10
C VAL A 80 8.31 -11.85 7.33
N ASN A 81 7.12 -12.18 7.82
CA ASN A 81 6.95 -13.04 8.99
C ASN A 81 7.49 -14.45 8.74
N SER A 82 7.19 -15.05 7.58
CA SER A 82 7.74 -16.38 7.23
C SER A 82 9.27 -16.43 7.31
N LYS A 83 9.94 -15.33 6.93
CA LYS A 83 11.40 -15.20 6.99
C LYS A 83 11.91 -14.93 8.41
N ILE A 84 11.19 -14.18 9.23
CA ILE A 84 11.54 -13.91 10.64
C ILE A 84 11.42 -15.19 11.47
N ASP A 85 10.34 -15.94 11.29
CA ASP A 85 10.03 -17.13 12.07
C ASP A 85 10.88 -18.36 11.65
N GLY A 86 11.68 -18.23 10.58
CA GLY A 86 12.54 -19.29 10.07
C GLY A 86 11.80 -20.37 9.28
N GLU A 87 10.57 -20.11 8.85
CA GLU A 87 9.80 -20.97 7.96
C GLU A 87 10.21 -20.69 6.50
N GLY A 88 11.36 -21.25 6.09
CA GLY A 88 11.92 -21.13 4.75
C GLY A 88 12.44 -22.45 4.21
#